data_AF-A0A7W7N4D1-F1
#
_entry.id   AF-A0A7W7N4D1-F1
#
_cell.length_a   1.000
_cell.length_b   1.000
_cell.length_c   1.000
_cell.angle_alpha   90.00
_cell.angle_beta   90.00
_cell.angle_gamma   90.00
#
_symmetry.space_group_name_H-M   'P 1'
#
loop_
_entity.id
_entity.type
_entity.pdbx_description
1 polymer ?
#
loop_
_entity_poly.entity_id
_entity_poly.type
_entity_poly.pdbx_seq_one_letter_code
_entity_poly.pdbx_strand_id
1 'polypeptide(L)'
;MNAHSSIIRPGTAGLLTPSAAYKPFRYPWAFDMWKTQQQVHWMPEEVPLGEDVKDWAANLTDSERNLLTQIFRFFTQADIEVQDNYMERYGRVFKPTEVKMMLASFANMETIHIAAYALLLETIGMPESEFGAFMEYEAMRDKHDFMGQFGVETDADICRTLAMFGGFSEGLQLFASFAMLMNFPRQSKMKGMGQIVSWSVRDESLHCEGIIKLYHAFNQETGAVTKAVADDIVDCCKTVVDMEDKFIDLAFEMGPVHGMTPDDIKQYIRFIADWRLRQLKLPEVYGVTENPLPWLQSLLSGVEHANFFEARATEYSKAATQGSWHGADGVWDSFDAMMKRRETAEG
;
A
#
# COMPACT_ATOMS: atom_id res chain seq x y z
N MET A 1 -16.38 -7.92 -29.49
CA MET A 1 -15.24 -8.86 -29.58
C MET A 1 -13.98 -8.05 -29.84
N ASN A 2 -13.24 -7.69 -28.81
CA ASN A 2 -11.88 -7.14 -28.96
C ASN A 2 -10.93 -8.14 -28.31
N ALA A 3 -10.21 -8.88 -29.14
CA ALA A 3 -9.21 -9.83 -28.68
C ALA A 3 -8.08 -9.04 -28.00
N HIS A 4 -7.97 -9.16 -26.68
CA HIS A 4 -6.77 -8.80 -25.93
C HIS A 4 -5.65 -9.76 -26.35
N SER A 5 -5.07 -9.53 -27.53
CA SER A 5 -3.79 -10.12 -27.92
C SER A 5 -2.76 -9.64 -26.90
N SER A 6 -2.26 -10.54 -26.04
CA SER A 6 -1.12 -10.27 -25.17
C SER A 6 -0.02 -9.62 -26.00
N ILE A 7 0.28 -8.35 -25.70
CA ILE A 7 1.34 -7.57 -26.36
C ILE A 7 2.72 -8.16 -25.97
N ILE A 8 2.78 -8.93 -24.89
CA ILE A 8 3.97 -9.62 -24.42
C ILE A 8 4.07 -10.97 -25.13
N ARG A 9 5.06 -11.10 -26.00
CA ARG A 9 5.48 -12.34 -26.68
C ARG A 9 6.97 -12.55 -26.44
N PRO A 10 7.50 -13.78 -26.56
CA PRO A 10 8.95 -14.00 -26.54
C PRO A 10 9.65 -13.07 -27.55
N GLY A 11 10.56 -12.23 -27.08
CA GLY A 11 11.29 -11.24 -27.91
C GLY A 11 10.70 -9.82 -27.96
N THR A 12 9.58 -9.53 -27.29
CA THR A 12 9.11 -8.14 -27.13
C THR A 12 9.78 -7.45 -25.95
N ALA A 13 9.99 -6.13 -26.06
CA ALA A 13 10.46 -5.28 -24.98
C ALA A 13 9.67 -5.54 -23.67
N GLY A 14 10.35 -5.77 -22.56
CA GLY A 14 9.75 -6.07 -21.24
C GLY A 14 9.83 -4.91 -20.24
N LEU A 15 9.64 -5.21 -18.96
CA LEU A 15 9.62 -4.26 -17.85
C LEU A 15 10.90 -3.43 -17.69
N LEU A 16 12.04 -3.93 -18.20
CA LEU A 16 13.33 -3.24 -18.18
C LEU A 16 13.60 -2.36 -19.43
N THR A 17 12.69 -2.35 -20.40
CA THR A 17 12.86 -1.60 -21.66
C THR A 17 11.99 -0.34 -21.68
N PRO A 18 12.51 0.85 -22.01
CA PRO A 18 11.70 2.07 -22.10
C PRO A 18 10.64 2.01 -23.20
N SER A 19 9.51 2.68 -22.97
CA SER A 19 8.52 2.92 -24.03
C SER A 19 9.00 4.06 -24.94
N ALA A 20 8.94 3.87 -26.26
CA ALA A 20 9.34 4.89 -27.24
C ALA A 20 8.27 5.98 -27.45
N ALA A 21 7.01 5.66 -27.15
CA ALA A 21 5.87 6.55 -27.27
C ALA A 21 4.88 6.29 -26.13
N TYR A 22 3.89 7.18 -25.95
CA TYR A 22 2.86 7.04 -24.93
C TYR A 22 1.96 5.81 -25.12
N LYS A 23 1.68 5.42 -26.37
CA LYS A 23 0.85 4.24 -26.69
C LYS A 23 1.51 3.38 -27.77
N PRO A 24 1.17 2.07 -27.84
CA PRO A 24 0.31 1.33 -26.91
C PRO A 24 1.00 1.01 -25.57
N PHE A 25 0.21 0.84 -24.51
CA PHE A 25 0.72 0.36 -23.21
C PHE A 25 0.92 -1.16 -23.26
N ARG A 26 2.05 -1.63 -22.73
CA ARG A 26 2.36 -3.06 -22.55
C ARG A 26 1.74 -3.62 -21.27
N TYR A 27 1.58 -2.77 -20.25
CA TYR A 27 0.98 -3.11 -18.97
C TYR A 27 -0.20 -2.17 -18.66
N PRO A 28 -1.34 -2.27 -19.37
CA PRO A 28 -2.46 -1.33 -19.20
C PRO A 28 -2.97 -1.23 -17.75
N TRP A 29 -2.88 -2.33 -16.99
CA TRP A 29 -3.26 -2.36 -15.57
C TRP A 29 -2.49 -1.37 -14.70
N ALA A 30 -1.24 -1.04 -15.06
CA ALA A 30 -0.44 -0.06 -14.32
C ALA A 30 -0.99 1.35 -14.50
N PHE A 31 -1.47 1.67 -15.71
CA PHE A 31 -2.16 2.94 -15.93
C PHE A 31 -3.49 3.02 -15.18
N ASP A 32 -4.24 1.93 -15.11
CA ASP A 32 -5.49 1.89 -14.36
C ASP A 32 -5.23 2.15 -12.86
N MET A 33 -4.17 1.55 -12.30
CA MET A 33 -3.73 1.81 -10.92
C MET A 33 -3.31 3.25 -10.68
N TRP A 34 -2.49 3.82 -11.59
CA TRP A 34 -2.16 5.25 -11.55
C TRP A 34 -3.43 6.10 -11.51
N LYS A 35 -4.39 5.83 -12.41
CA LYS A 35 -5.65 6.57 -12.50
C LYS A 35 -6.47 6.43 -11.21
N THR A 36 -6.58 5.23 -10.64
CA THR A 36 -7.24 5.01 -9.36
C THR A 36 -6.59 5.85 -8.26
N GLN A 37 -5.25 5.85 -8.14
CA GLN A 37 -4.55 6.67 -7.14
C GLN A 37 -4.87 8.17 -7.30
N GLN A 38 -4.92 8.68 -8.54
CA GLN A 38 -5.28 10.08 -8.78
C GLN A 38 -6.71 10.41 -8.36
N GLN A 39 -7.63 9.47 -8.50
CA GLN A 39 -9.05 9.68 -8.16
C GLN A 39 -9.28 9.73 -6.65
N VAL A 40 -8.46 9.02 -5.88
CA VAL A 40 -8.58 8.90 -4.43
C VAL A 40 -7.61 9.81 -3.66
N HIS A 41 -6.88 10.69 -4.36
CA HIS A 41 -5.91 11.58 -3.76
C HIS A 41 -6.52 12.53 -2.71
N TRP A 42 -5.79 12.71 -1.61
CA TRP A 42 -6.16 13.51 -0.44
C TRP A 42 -4.94 14.24 0.15
N MET A 43 -5.20 15.27 0.95
CA MET A 43 -4.20 15.99 1.75
C MET A 43 -4.55 15.89 3.24
N PRO A 44 -3.56 15.82 4.14
CA PRO A 44 -3.82 15.61 5.56
C PRO A 44 -4.59 16.75 6.23
N GLU A 45 -4.45 17.98 5.74
CA GLU A 45 -5.19 19.15 6.22
C GLU A 45 -6.70 19.06 5.95
N GLU A 46 -7.16 18.11 5.13
CA GLU A 46 -8.58 17.84 4.90
C GLU A 46 -9.26 17.20 6.12
N VAL A 47 -8.49 16.64 7.07
CA VAL A 47 -9.01 15.93 8.24
C VAL A 47 -8.98 16.82 9.49
N PRO A 48 -10.13 17.07 10.14
CA PRO A 48 -10.17 17.82 11.40
C PRO A 48 -9.68 16.96 12.57
N LEU A 49 -8.58 17.37 13.20
CA LEU A 49 -7.94 16.67 14.33
C LEU A 49 -8.32 17.23 15.72
N GLY A 50 -9.28 18.15 15.80
CA GLY A 50 -9.61 18.84 17.05
C GLY A 50 -10.18 17.94 18.15
N GLU A 51 -10.89 16.86 17.80
CA GLU A 51 -11.35 15.87 18.78
C GLU A 51 -10.22 14.96 19.25
N ASP A 52 -9.27 14.60 18.36
CA ASP A 52 -8.09 13.80 18.68
C ASP A 52 -7.22 14.47 19.75
N VAL A 53 -7.08 15.80 19.71
CA VAL A 53 -6.40 16.57 20.76
C VAL A 53 -7.09 16.41 22.12
N LYS A 54 -8.42 16.43 22.15
CA LYS A 54 -9.20 16.26 23.40
C LYS A 54 -9.09 14.82 23.91
N ASP A 55 -9.21 13.86 23.00
CA ASP A 55 -9.09 12.45 23.33
C ASP A 55 -7.71 12.16 23.90
N TRP A 56 -6.66 12.65 23.23
CA TRP A 56 -5.31 12.58 23.72
C TRP A 56 -5.20 13.21 25.11
N ALA A 57 -5.65 14.45 25.32
CA ALA A 57 -5.46 15.12 26.61
C ALA A 57 -6.23 14.49 27.78
N ALA A 58 -7.43 13.94 27.53
CA ALA A 58 -8.37 13.62 28.62
C ALA A 58 -9.00 12.22 28.59
N ASN A 59 -9.11 11.57 27.42
CA ASN A 59 -9.91 10.34 27.27
C ASN A 59 -9.07 9.08 27.06
N LEU A 60 -7.79 9.22 26.68
CA LEU A 60 -6.85 8.10 26.61
C LEU A 60 -6.27 7.77 27.98
N THR A 61 -6.34 6.49 28.33
CA THR A 61 -5.57 5.91 29.43
C THR A 61 -4.07 5.91 29.09
N ASP A 62 -3.21 5.77 30.11
CA ASP A 62 -1.77 5.73 29.89
C ASP A 62 -1.34 4.54 29.01
N SER A 63 -1.99 3.38 29.17
CA SER A 63 -1.73 2.21 28.33
C SER A 63 -2.14 2.43 26.87
N GLU A 64 -3.28 3.08 26.63
CA GLU A 64 -3.74 3.45 25.29
C GLU A 64 -2.79 4.45 24.63
N ARG A 65 -2.35 5.45 25.40
CA ARG A 65 -1.39 6.46 24.93
C ARG A 65 -0.04 5.85 24.61
N ASN A 66 0.45 4.95 25.45
CA ASN A 66 1.69 4.21 25.20
C ASN A 66 1.62 3.43 23.89
N LEU A 67 0.55 2.65 23.69
CA LEU A 67 0.35 1.88 22.47
C LEU A 67 0.39 2.78 21.23
N LEU A 68 -0.34 3.91 21.24
CA LEU A 68 -0.30 4.87 20.13
C LEU A 68 1.10 5.46 19.92
N THR A 69 1.78 5.87 21.00
CA THR A 69 3.14 6.42 20.93
C THR A 69 4.11 5.43 20.30
N GLN A 70 4.09 4.15 20.69
CA GLN A 70 4.98 3.14 20.12
C GLN A 70 4.70 2.90 18.63
N ILE A 71 3.43 2.95 18.22
CA ILE A 71 3.06 2.85 16.79
C ILE A 71 3.59 4.06 16.01
N PHE A 72 3.34 5.26 16.51
CA PHE A 72 3.70 6.52 15.86
C PHE A 72 5.20 6.71 15.68
N ARG A 73 6.03 6.26 16.63
CA ARG A 73 7.49 6.31 16.53
C ARG A 73 8.04 5.62 15.29
N PHE A 74 7.43 4.52 14.87
CA PHE A 74 7.91 3.75 13.75
C PHE A 74 7.16 4.05 12.45
N PHE A 75 5.90 4.46 12.51
CA PHE A 75 5.04 4.65 11.32
C PHE A 75 5.61 5.65 10.32
N THR A 76 6.01 6.84 10.79
CA THR A 76 6.59 7.85 9.90
C THR A 76 7.89 7.37 9.26
N GLN A 77 8.74 6.64 10.00
CA GLN A 77 9.96 6.08 9.44
C GLN A 77 9.66 4.97 8.42
N ALA A 78 8.69 4.10 8.70
CA ALA A 78 8.31 3.02 7.79
C ALA A 78 7.89 3.56 6.41
N ASP A 79 7.08 4.62 6.37
CA ASP A 79 6.66 5.24 5.11
C ASP A 79 7.84 5.91 4.38
N ILE A 80 8.82 6.48 5.11
CA ILE A 80 10.07 6.98 4.51
C ILE A 80 10.82 5.83 3.80
N GLU A 81 10.98 4.68 4.45
CA GLU A 81 11.67 3.53 3.84
C GLU A 81 10.95 3.01 2.58
N VAL A 82 9.62 2.97 2.61
CA VAL A 82 8.79 2.57 1.47
C VAL A 82 8.92 3.59 0.33
N GLN A 83 8.83 4.89 0.65
CA GLN A 83 9.01 5.98 -0.31
C GLN A 83 10.39 5.95 -0.97
N ASP A 84 11.44 5.72 -0.19
CA ASP A 84 12.80 5.59 -0.70
C ASP A 84 12.94 4.36 -1.59
N ASN A 85 12.28 3.24 -1.26
CA ASN A 85 12.26 2.08 -2.13
C ASN A 85 11.60 2.38 -3.50
N TYR A 86 10.49 3.13 -3.53
CA TYR A 86 9.87 3.55 -4.79
C TYR A 86 10.81 4.41 -5.65
N MET A 87 11.47 5.40 -5.04
CA MET A 87 12.31 6.37 -5.75
C MET A 87 13.69 5.82 -6.11
N GLU A 88 14.39 5.23 -5.13
CA GLU A 88 15.80 4.85 -5.21
C GLU A 88 16.03 3.40 -5.65
N ARG A 89 14.98 2.56 -5.66
CA ARG A 89 15.07 1.18 -6.14
C ARG A 89 14.16 0.96 -7.35
N TYR A 90 12.84 1.01 -7.20
CA TYR A 90 11.91 0.68 -8.29
C TYR A 90 12.01 1.62 -9.50
N GLY A 91 12.11 2.93 -9.27
CA GLY A 91 12.23 3.93 -10.35
C GLY A 91 13.45 3.72 -11.25
N ARG A 92 14.52 3.13 -10.72
CA ARG A 92 15.74 2.77 -11.48
C ARG A 92 15.60 1.51 -12.30
N VAL A 93 14.67 0.61 -11.96
CA VAL A 93 14.50 -0.68 -12.62
C VAL A 93 13.48 -0.60 -13.75
N PHE A 94 12.26 -0.13 -13.45
CA PHE A 94 11.12 -0.27 -14.36
C PHE A 94 11.02 0.89 -15.36
N LYS A 95 10.90 0.54 -16.64
CA LYS A 95 11.04 1.50 -17.75
C LYS A 95 9.78 1.84 -18.56
N PRO A 96 8.72 1.01 -18.66
CA PRO A 96 7.50 1.39 -19.37
C PRO A 96 6.87 2.66 -18.79
N THR A 97 6.36 3.53 -19.65
CA THR A 97 5.76 4.82 -19.25
C THR A 97 4.64 4.64 -18.23
N GLU A 98 3.71 3.74 -18.50
CA GLU A 98 2.56 3.45 -17.64
C GLU A 98 2.96 2.88 -16.26
N VAL A 99 4.05 2.11 -16.19
CA VAL A 99 4.59 1.60 -14.93
C VAL A 99 5.25 2.72 -14.14
N LYS A 100 6.02 3.60 -14.81
CA LYS A 100 6.57 4.79 -14.17
C LYS A 100 5.50 5.73 -13.63
N MET A 101 4.38 5.89 -14.35
CA MET A 101 3.23 6.67 -13.88
C MET A 101 2.69 6.10 -12.58
N MET A 102 2.43 4.78 -12.53
CA MET A 102 1.96 4.09 -11.32
C MET A 102 2.94 4.26 -10.14
N LEU A 103 4.23 3.95 -10.36
CA LEU A 103 5.25 4.06 -9.32
C LEU A 103 5.40 5.49 -8.82
N ALA A 104 5.35 6.49 -9.70
CA ALA A 104 5.41 7.89 -9.31
C ALA A 104 4.20 8.32 -8.48
N SER A 105 3.00 7.81 -8.80
CA SER A 105 1.82 8.12 -7.99
C SER A 105 1.85 7.46 -6.62
N PHE A 106 2.32 6.21 -6.51
CA PHE A 106 2.48 5.54 -5.23
C PHE A 106 3.55 6.24 -4.39
N ALA A 107 4.71 6.53 -4.98
CA ALA A 107 5.79 7.26 -4.30
C ALA A 107 5.35 8.62 -3.76
N ASN A 108 4.54 9.36 -4.54
CA ASN A 108 3.96 10.62 -4.07
C ASN A 108 2.99 10.41 -2.91
N MET A 109 2.18 9.36 -2.96
CA MET A 109 1.23 9.05 -1.91
C MET A 109 1.94 8.73 -0.58
N GLU A 110 3.08 8.05 -0.62
CA GLU A 110 3.90 7.86 0.58
C GLU A 110 4.39 9.18 1.19
N THR A 111 4.74 10.17 0.37
CA THR A 111 5.09 11.51 0.91
C THR A 111 3.93 12.17 1.64
N ILE A 112 2.69 11.92 1.19
CA ILE A 112 1.50 12.40 1.85
C ILE A 112 1.23 11.61 3.14
N HIS A 113 1.47 10.30 3.16
CA HIS A 113 1.41 9.50 4.39
C HIS A 113 2.38 10.02 5.45
N ILE A 114 3.64 10.24 5.08
CA ILE A 114 4.67 10.83 5.96
C ILE A 114 4.17 12.16 6.55
N ALA A 115 3.68 13.06 5.69
CA ALA A 115 3.15 14.36 6.12
C ALA A 115 1.91 14.23 7.02
N ALA A 116 1.03 13.26 6.75
CA ALA A 116 -0.19 13.04 7.51
C ALA A 116 0.09 12.55 8.93
N TYR A 117 1.00 11.58 9.08
CA TYR A 117 1.39 11.10 10.40
C TYR A 117 2.19 12.18 11.14
N ALA A 118 3.11 12.89 10.48
CA ALA A 118 3.81 14.01 11.10
C ALA A 118 2.82 15.07 11.64
N LEU A 119 1.84 15.50 10.83
CA LEU A 119 0.81 16.44 11.26
C LEU A 119 0.02 15.93 12.46
N LEU A 120 -0.35 14.63 12.47
CA LEU A 120 -1.06 14.02 13.59
C LEU A 120 -0.23 14.09 14.89
N LEU A 121 1.04 13.72 14.83
CA LEU A 121 1.97 13.72 15.97
C LEU A 121 2.20 15.13 16.51
N GLU A 122 2.43 16.10 15.63
CA GLU A 122 2.58 17.51 15.99
C GLU A 122 1.31 18.06 16.64
N THR A 123 0.15 17.72 16.10
CA THR A 123 -1.15 18.22 16.59
C THR A 123 -1.47 17.76 18.01
N ILE A 124 -1.10 16.52 18.36
CA ILE A 124 -1.26 16.00 19.73
C ILE A 124 -0.15 16.45 20.69
N GLY A 125 0.80 17.25 20.21
CA GLY A 125 1.88 17.83 21.00
C GLY A 125 3.02 16.86 21.31
N MET A 126 3.26 15.87 20.44
CA MET A 126 4.37 14.95 20.59
C MET A 126 5.72 15.66 20.37
N PRO A 127 6.75 15.46 21.21
CA PRO A 127 8.05 16.09 21.01
C PRO A 127 8.74 15.63 19.72
N GLU A 128 9.49 16.52 19.06
CA GLU A 128 10.26 16.17 17.84
C GLU A 128 11.25 15.00 18.05
N SER A 129 11.75 14.81 19.27
CA SER A 129 12.65 13.69 19.59
C SER A 129 12.01 12.32 19.34
N GLU A 130 10.69 12.23 19.37
CA GLU A 130 9.95 10.98 19.15
C GLU A 130 10.05 10.47 17.69
N PHE A 131 10.30 11.36 16.72
CA PHE A 131 10.53 10.94 15.32
C PHE A 131 11.83 10.15 15.14
N GLY A 132 12.83 10.36 16.00
CA GLY A 132 14.09 9.62 15.97
C GLY A 132 14.16 8.46 16.98
N ALA A 133 13.18 8.36 17.88
CA ALA A 133 13.22 7.43 19.01
C ALA A 133 13.21 5.96 18.57
N PHE A 134 12.74 5.64 17.36
CA PHE A 134 12.74 4.28 16.82
C PHE A 134 14.14 3.62 16.82
N MET A 135 15.21 4.41 16.70
CA MET A 135 16.59 3.90 16.76
C MET A 135 17.00 3.40 18.15
N GLU A 136 16.30 3.83 19.20
CA GLU A 136 16.57 3.47 20.59
C GLU A 136 15.90 2.14 21.00
N TYR A 137 14.87 1.71 20.26
CA TYR A 137 14.13 0.48 20.53
C TYR A 137 14.57 -0.62 19.57
N GLU A 138 15.13 -1.72 20.11
CA GLU A 138 15.60 -2.86 19.30
C GLU A 138 14.52 -3.40 18.36
N ALA A 139 13.28 -3.54 18.83
CA ALA A 139 12.16 -4.02 18.01
C ALA A 139 11.83 -3.13 16.79
N MET A 140 12.20 -1.85 16.83
CA MET A 140 11.97 -0.90 15.73
C MET A 140 13.23 -0.75 14.87
N ARG A 141 14.41 -0.65 15.48
CA ARG A 141 15.70 -0.60 14.77
C ARG A 141 15.93 -1.84 13.92
N ASP A 142 15.63 -3.03 14.44
CA ASP A 142 15.80 -4.28 13.69
C ASP A 142 14.96 -4.28 12.39
N LYS A 143 13.76 -3.66 12.41
CA LYS A 143 12.90 -3.51 11.23
C LYS A 143 13.53 -2.59 10.19
N HIS A 144 14.02 -1.43 10.62
CA HIS A 144 14.76 -0.49 9.77
C HIS A 144 15.99 -1.15 9.13
N ASP A 145 16.82 -1.80 9.96
CA ASP A 145 18.03 -2.50 9.50
C ASP A 145 17.71 -3.61 8.50
N PHE A 146 16.61 -4.34 8.69
CA PHE A 146 16.17 -5.39 7.77
C PHE A 146 15.75 -4.83 6.42
N MET A 147 15.02 -3.72 6.37
CA MET A 147 14.61 -3.07 5.12
C MET A 147 15.83 -2.59 4.30
N GLY A 148 16.91 -2.20 4.97
CA GLY A 148 18.18 -1.81 4.33
C GLY A 148 18.93 -2.94 3.60
N GLN A 149 18.57 -4.21 3.82
CA GLN A 149 19.26 -5.36 3.21
C GLN A 149 18.81 -5.64 1.76
N PHE A 150 17.73 -5.02 1.31
CA PHE A 150 17.10 -5.30 0.01
C PHE A 150 17.63 -4.36 -1.09
N GLY A 151 17.87 -4.95 -2.26
CA GLY A 151 18.47 -4.28 -3.41
C GLY A 151 17.84 -4.69 -4.74
N VAL A 152 18.36 -4.14 -5.84
CA VAL A 152 17.80 -4.36 -7.19
C VAL A 152 18.89 -4.64 -8.23
N GLU A 153 20.02 -5.20 -7.79
CA GLU A 153 21.20 -5.40 -8.64
C GLU A 153 21.08 -6.64 -9.53
N THR A 154 20.25 -7.61 -9.15
CA THR A 154 19.93 -8.81 -9.94
C THR A 154 18.41 -9.00 -10.05
N ASP A 155 17.97 -9.78 -11.05
CA ASP A 155 16.54 -10.11 -11.20
C ASP A 155 15.99 -10.84 -9.96
N ALA A 156 16.81 -11.66 -9.31
CA ALA A 156 16.43 -12.33 -8.07
C ALA A 156 16.23 -11.31 -6.92
N ASP A 157 17.11 -10.32 -6.82
CA ASP A 157 17.00 -9.26 -5.81
C ASP A 157 15.78 -8.37 -6.06
N ILE A 158 15.49 -8.04 -7.33
CA ILE A 158 14.27 -7.32 -7.71
C ILE A 158 13.03 -8.10 -7.25
N CYS A 159 12.96 -9.41 -7.50
CA CYS A 159 11.85 -10.24 -7.04
C CYS A 159 11.72 -10.26 -5.50
N ARG A 160 12.84 -10.40 -4.77
CA ARG A 160 12.83 -10.36 -3.29
C ARG A 160 12.38 -9.01 -2.78
N THR A 161 12.86 -7.91 -3.36
CA THR A 161 12.51 -6.54 -2.96
C THR A 161 11.03 -6.24 -3.23
N LEU A 162 10.50 -6.62 -4.41
CA LEU A 162 9.07 -6.48 -4.71
C LEU A 162 8.20 -7.25 -3.71
N ALA A 163 8.56 -8.49 -3.40
CA ALA A 163 7.83 -9.30 -2.43
C ALA A 163 7.93 -8.76 -1.00
N MET A 164 9.12 -8.29 -0.60
CA MET A 164 9.36 -7.74 0.72
C MET A 164 8.61 -6.42 0.94
N PHE A 165 8.84 -5.41 0.11
CA PHE A 165 8.23 -4.09 0.32
C PHE A 165 6.73 -4.13 0.01
N GLY A 166 6.34 -4.57 -1.18
CA GLY A 166 4.91 -4.58 -1.54
C GLY A 166 4.10 -5.62 -0.79
N GLY A 167 4.65 -6.82 -0.61
CA GLY A 167 3.95 -7.93 0.05
C GLY A 167 3.97 -7.83 1.57
N PHE A 168 5.14 -7.62 2.18
CA PHE A 168 5.32 -7.77 3.62
C PHE A 168 5.44 -6.44 4.38
N SER A 169 5.98 -5.37 3.79
CA SER A 169 5.97 -4.03 4.41
C SER A 169 4.59 -3.40 4.28
N GLU A 170 4.21 -3.05 3.05
CA GLU A 170 2.94 -2.39 2.71
C GLU A 170 1.75 -3.32 3.01
N GLY A 171 1.87 -4.60 2.64
CA GLY A 171 0.77 -5.56 2.73
C GLY A 171 0.58 -6.27 4.07
N LEU A 172 1.53 -6.24 5.00
CA LEU A 172 1.47 -6.98 6.28
C LEU A 172 1.86 -6.13 7.47
N GLN A 173 3.06 -5.55 7.48
CA GLN A 173 3.58 -4.77 8.60
C GLN A 173 2.71 -3.53 8.87
N LEU A 174 2.40 -2.75 7.84
CA LEU A 174 1.51 -1.59 8.00
C LEU A 174 0.09 -2.02 8.40
N PHE A 175 -0.40 -3.15 7.89
CA PHE A 175 -1.75 -3.65 8.19
C PHE A 175 -1.90 -4.10 9.65
N ALA A 176 -0.84 -4.61 10.27
CA ALA A 176 -0.83 -4.92 11.70
C ALA A 176 -1.07 -3.66 12.54
N SER A 177 -0.33 -2.60 12.24
CA SER A 177 -0.47 -1.31 12.91
C SER A 177 -1.81 -0.64 12.60
N PHE A 178 -2.30 -0.72 11.37
CA PHE A 178 -3.66 -0.25 11.03
C PHE A 178 -4.72 -0.95 11.86
N ALA A 179 -4.62 -2.27 12.05
CA ALA A 179 -5.53 -3.00 12.93
C ALA A 179 -5.51 -2.44 14.36
N MET A 180 -4.31 -2.14 14.88
CA MET A 180 -4.16 -1.55 16.22
C MET A 180 -4.76 -0.14 16.31
N LEU A 181 -4.47 0.73 15.35
CA LEU A 181 -4.96 2.11 15.31
C LEU A 181 -6.49 2.17 15.12
N MET A 182 -7.05 1.29 14.29
CA MET A 182 -8.49 1.26 14.01
C MET A 182 -9.34 0.76 15.19
N ASN A 183 -8.73 0.20 16.24
CA ASN A 183 -9.46 -0.12 17.48
C ASN A 183 -9.96 1.16 18.20
N PHE A 184 -9.28 2.29 18.07
CA PHE A 184 -9.66 3.55 18.73
C PHE A 184 -10.94 4.19 18.17
N PRO A 185 -11.10 4.41 16.85
CA PRO A 185 -12.34 4.95 16.29
C PRO A 185 -13.54 4.02 16.54
N ARG A 186 -13.32 2.69 16.62
CA ARG A 186 -14.35 1.73 17.04
C ARG A 186 -14.86 2.00 18.46
N GLN A 187 -14.02 2.55 19.33
CA GLN A 187 -14.36 2.99 20.69
C GLN A 187 -14.72 4.48 20.75
N SER A 188 -15.02 5.12 19.60
CA SER A 188 -15.33 6.55 19.47
C SER A 188 -14.21 7.51 19.91
N LYS A 189 -12.95 7.05 19.92
CA LYS A 189 -11.76 7.86 20.22
C LYS A 189 -10.93 8.09 18.96
N MET A 190 -10.15 9.16 18.91
CA MET A 190 -9.16 9.43 17.86
C MET A 190 -9.77 9.32 16.45
N LYS A 191 -10.90 10.01 16.22
CA LYS A 191 -11.69 9.86 14.99
C LYS A 191 -10.99 10.46 13.76
N GLY A 192 -10.26 11.55 13.93
CA GLY A 192 -9.46 12.15 12.86
C GLY A 192 -8.32 11.21 12.45
N MET A 193 -7.60 10.65 13.42
CA MET A 193 -6.63 9.58 13.16
C MET A 193 -7.29 8.40 12.43
N GLY A 194 -8.47 7.96 12.88
CA GLY A 194 -9.22 6.89 12.23
C GLY A 194 -9.54 7.17 10.75
N GLN A 195 -9.83 8.42 10.40
CA GLN A 195 -10.05 8.84 9.01
C GLN A 195 -8.76 8.80 8.19
N ILE A 196 -7.65 9.34 8.72
CA ILE A 196 -6.33 9.30 8.08
C ILE A 196 -5.93 7.84 7.82
N VAL A 197 -6.01 6.99 8.84
CA VAL A 197 -5.67 5.56 8.74
C VAL A 197 -6.56 4.85 7.73
N SER A 198 -7.85 5.16 7.67
CA SER A 198 -8.74 4.55 6.66
C SER A 198 -8.34 4.90 5.23
N TRP A 199 -7.89 6.13 4.99
CA TRP A 199 -7.39 6.55 3.68
C TRP A 199 -6.03 5.90 3.36
N SER A 200 -5.09 5.87 4.31
CA SER A 200 -3.82 5.15 4.14
C SER A 200 -4.04 3.67 3.84
N VAL A 201 -4.94 3.00 4.56
CA VAL A 201 -5.28 1.58 4.31
C VAL A 201 -5.75 1.35 2.88
N ARG A 202 -6.55 2.26 2.31
CA ARG A 202 -6.99 2.18 0.92
C ARG A 202 -5.83 2.33 -0.06
N ASP A 203 -4.94 3.29 0.20
CA ASP A 203 -3.77 3.54 -0.63
C ASP A 203 -2.80 2.35 -0.57
N GLU A 204 -2.44 1.86 0.62
CA GLU A 204 -1.59 0.68 0.82
C GLU A 204 -2.16 -0.59 0.18
N SER A 205 -3.49 -0.73 0.15
CA SER A 205 -4.14 -1.84 -0.55
C SER A 205 -3.90 -1.78 -2.05
N LEU A 206 -3.99 -0.58 -2.65
CA LEU A 206 -3.71 -0.37 -4.07
C LEU A 206 -2.21 -0.55 -4.36
N HIS A 207 -1.34 -0.06 -3.48
CA HIS A 207 0.11 -0.19 -3.61
C HIS A 207 0.53 -1.66 -3.59
N CYS A 208 0.11 -2.40 -2.56
CA CYS A 208 0.32 -3.84 -2.41
C CYS A 208 -0.17 -4.62 -3.64
N GLU A 209 -1.39 -4.35 -4.13
CA GLU A 209 -1.92 -5.00 -5.35
C GLU A 209 -1.01 -4.70 -6.57
N GLY A 210 -0.60 -3.44 -6.74
CA GLY A 210 0.23 -3.00 -7.86
C GLY A 210 1.61 -3.63 -7.87
N ILE A 211 2.28 -3.66 -6.72
CA ILE A 211 3.59 -4.27 -6.59
C ILE A 211 3.52 -5.79 -6.74
N ILE A 212 2.47 -6.46 -6.24
CA ILE A 212 2.27 -7.90 -6.49
C ILE A 212 2.05 -8.18 -7.98
N LYS A 213 1.27 -7.36 -8.70
CA LYS A 213 1.15 -7.50 -10.16
C LYS A 213 2.50 -7.31 -10.87
N LEU A 214 3.29 -6.34 -10.43
CA LEU A 214 4.62 -6.06 -10.96
C LEU A 214 5.58 -7.24 -10.71
N TYR A 215 5.55 -7.83 -9.51
CA TYR A 215 6.28 -9.06 -9.16
C TYR A 215 5.94 -10.23 -10.10
N HIS A 216 4.65 -10.50 -10.32
CA HIS A 216 4.23 -11.58 -11.23
C HIS A 216 4.64 -11.32 -12.67
N ALA A 217 4.48 -10.09 -13.16
CA ALA A 217 4.88 -9.71 -14.51
C ALA A 217 6.40 -9.84 -14.71
N PHE A 218 7.19 -9.36 -13.74
CA PHE A 218 8.63 -9.45 -13.79
C PHE A 218 9.12 -10.89 -13.75
N ASN A 219 8.60 -11.71 -12.84
CA ASN A 219 8.95 -13.12 -12.79
C ASN A 219 8.51 -13.89 -14.05
N GLN A 220 7.37 -13.53 -14.66
CA GLN A 220 6.94 -14.13 -15.91
C GLN A 220 7.93 -13.85 -17.06
N GLU A 221 8.58 -12.69 -17.05
CA GLU A 221 9.56 -12.30 -18.07
C GLU A 221 10.95 -12.88 -17.82
N THR A 222 11.38 -12.96 -16.56
CA THR A 222 12.76 -13.31 -16.20
C THR A 222 12.92 -14.75 -15.72
N GLY A 223 11.86 -15.36 -15.17
CA GLY A 223 11.94 -16.64 -14.47
C GLY A 223 12.79 -16.60 -13.19
N ALA A 224 13.01 -15.41 -12.63
CA ALA A 224 13.96 -15.20 -11.54
C ALA A 224 13.51 -15.84 -10.20
N VAL A 225 12.21 -16.07 -10.00
CA VAL A 225 11.70 -16.76 -8.81
C VAL A 225 11.91 -18.27 -8.96
N THR A 226 13.16 -18.69 -8.82
CA THR A 226 13.53 -20.09 -8.68
C THR A 226 13.09 -20.63 -7.31
N LYS A 227 13.22 -21.94 -7.07
CA LYS A 227 12.92 -22.52 -5.77
C LYS A 227 13.69 -21.85 -4.63
N ALA A 228 14.97 -21.55 -4.83
CA ALA A 228 15.79 -20.87 -3.83
C ALA A 228 15.28 -19.45 -3.54
N VAL A 229 14.94 -18.67 -4.57
CA VAL A 229 14.39 -17.31 -4.39
C VAL A 229 13.01 -17.36 -3.72
N ALA A 230 12.17 -18.33 -4.08
CA ALA A 230 10.88 -18.55 -3.42
C ALA A 230 11.05 -18.87 -1.92
N ASP A 231 12.01 -19.72 -1.58
CA ASP A 231 12.32 -20.05 -0.18
C ASP A 231 12.83 -18.84 0.59
N ASP A 232 13.72 -18.04 -0.01
CA ASP A 232 14.21 -16.80 0.60
C ASP A 232 13.06 -15.82 0.87
N ILE A 233 12.10 -15.66 -0.06
CA ILE A 233 10.94 -14.79 0.13
C ILE A 233 10.05 -15.31 1.27
N VAL A 234 9.84 -16.63 1.37
CA VAL A 234 9.09 -17.23 2.48
C VAL A 234 9.81 -16.99 3.81
N ASP A 235 11.13 -17.08 3.85
CA ASP A 235 11.91 -16.80 5.06
C ASP A 235 11.92 -15.29 5.42
N CYS A 236 11.87 -14.40 4.42
CA CYS A 236 11.63 -12.97 4.65
C CYS A 236 10.27 -12.76 5.33
N CYS A 237 9.21 -13.45 4.86
CA CYS A 237 7.89 -13.37 5.49
C CYS A 237 7.94 -13.78 6.97
N LYS A 238 8.61 -14.89 7.30
CA LYS A 238 8.79 -15.35 8.68
C LYS A 238 9.52 -14.32 9.53
N THR A 239 10.62 -13.77 8.99
CA THR A 239 11.41 -12.74 9.66
C THR A 239 10.56 -11.51 9.97
N VAL A 240 9.72 -11.07 9.04
CA VAL A 240 8.80 -9.94 9.27
C VAL A 240 7.80 -10.28 10.37
N VAL A 241 7.17 -11.44 10.36
CA VAL A 241 6.24 -11.85 11.43
C VAL A 241 6.93 -11.88 12.80
N ASP A 242 8.16 -12.39 12.88
CA ASP A 242 8.93 -12.43 14.13
C ASP A 242 9.27 -11.01 14.63
N MET A 243 9.62 -10.09 13.74
CA MET A 243 9.86 -8.68 14.10
C MET A 243 8.56 -8.00 14.56
N GLU A 244 7.44 -8.28 13.89
CA GLU A 244 6.15 -7.75 14.30
C GLU A 244 5.69 -8.29 15.65
N ASP A 245 5.93 -9.57 15.96
CA ASP A 245 5.64 -10.12 17.28
C ASP A 245 6.38 -9.32 18.39
N LYS A 246 7.66 -8.99 18.18
CA LYS A 246 8.44 -8.15 19.11
C LYS A 246 7.89 -6.74 19.20
N PHE A 247 7.49 -6.15 18.08
CA PHE A 247 6.92 -4.81 18.02
C PHE A 247 5.57 -4.74 18.74
N ILE A 248 4.72 -5.76 18.57
CA ILE A 248 3.45 -5.89 19.30
C ILE A 248 3.73 -5.99 20.81
N ASP A 249 4.69 -6.82 21.22
CA ASP A 249 5.03 -6.93 22.65
C ASP A 249 5.48 -5.58 23.24
N LEU A 250 6.25 -4.79 22.48
CA LEU A 250 6.62 -3.43 22.87
C LEU A 250 5.40 -2.49 22.93
N ALA A 251 4.53 -2.50 21.90
CA ALA A 251 3.35 -1.65 21.85
C ALA A 251 2.37 -1.92 23.01
N PHE A 252 2.27 -3.19 23.42
CA PHE A 252 1.43 -3.65 24.53
C PHE A 252 2.19 -3.83 25.85
N GLU A 253 3.36 -3.21 26.04
CA GLU A 253 4.17 -3.36 27.26
C GLU A 253 3.44 -2.92 28.55
N MET A 254 2.46 -2.01 28.42
CA MET A 254 1.59 -1.57 29.52
C MET A 254 0.31 -2.42 29.68
N GLY A 255 0.18 -3.49 28.91
CA GLY A 255 -0.93 -4.43 28.93
C GLY A 255 -1.95 -4.23 27.80
N PRO A 256 -2.97 -5.11 27.73
CA PRO A 256 -4.03 -5.03 26.74
C PRO A 256 -4.86 -3.75 26.86
N VAL A 257 -5.39 -3.27 25.73
CA VAL A 257 -6.34 -2.15 25.69
C VAL A 257 -7.76 -2.67 25.46
N HIS A 258 -8.78 -1.87 25.78
CA HIS A 258 -10.15 -2.31 25.64
C HIS A 258 -10.48 -2.71 24.19
N GLY A 259 -10.98 -3.94 24.02
CA GLY A 259 -11.39 -4.50 22.73
C GLY A 259 -10.28 -5.07 21.85
N MET A 260 -9.04 -5.15 22.35
CA MET A 260 -7.89 -5.62 21.58
C MET A 260 -6.78 -6.18 22.48
N THR A 261 -6.34 -7.42 22.21
CA THR A 261 -5.23 -8.07 22.90
C THR A 261 -4.02 -8.25 21.96
N PRO A 262 -2.79 -8.35 22.50
CA PRO A 262 -1.62 -8.63 21.66
C PRO A 262 -1.75 -9.96 20.92
N ASP A 263 -2.32 -10.99 21.55
CA ASP A 263 -2.51 -12.32 20.93
C ASP A 263 -3.44 -12.24 19.71
N ASP A 264 -4.51 -11.45 19.76
CA ASP A 264 -5.40 -11.25 18.60
C ASP A 264 -4.65 -10.61 17.41
N ILE A 265 -3.78 -9.64 17.68
CA ILE A 265 -2.97 -8.97 16.66
C ILE A 265 -1.92 -9.92 16.10
N LYS A 266 -1.24 -10.70 16.94
CA LYS A 266 -0.26 -11.72 16.51
C LYS A 266 -0.90 -12.78 15.61
N GLN A 267 -2.13 -13.20 15.92
CA GLN A 267 -2.89 -14.12 15.07
C GLN A 267 -3.32 -13.45 13.77
N TYR A 268 -3.69 -12.17 13.82
CA TYR A 268 -4.05 -11.40 12.62
C TYR A 268 -2.86 -11.29 11.66
N ILE A 269 -1.65 -11.05 12.16
CA ILE A 269 -0.44 -10.99 11.33
C ILE A 269 -0.20 -12.31 10.61
N ARG A 270 -0.34 -13.44 11.30
CA ARG A 270 -0.18 -14.77 10.70
C ARG A 270 -1.22 -15.04 9.61
N PHE A 271 -2.47 -14.61 9.84
CA PHE A 271 -3.53 -14.67 8.83
C PHE A 271 -3.17 -13.85 7.57
N ILE A 272 -2.70 -12.61 7.75
CA ILE A 272 -2.28 -11.74 6.64
C ILE A 272 -1.03 -12.29 5.94
N ALA A 273 -0.07 -12.85 6.67
CA ALA A 273 1.14 -13.47 6.12
C ALA A 273 0.82 -14.57 5.12
N ASP A 274 -0.01 -15.54 5.50
CA ASP A 274 -0.43 -16.60 4.58
C ASP A 274 -1.24 -16.04 3.40
N TRP A 275 -2.02 -14.97 3.61
CA TRP A 275 -2.71 -14.31 2.51
C TRP A 275 -1.75 -13.69 1.50
N ARG A 276 -0.71 -12.97 1.96
CA ARG A 276 0.30 -12.38 1.06
C ARG A 276 1.13 -13.46 0.36
N LEU A 277 1.49 -14.53 1.06
CA LEU A 277 2.15 -15.69 0.45
C LEU A 277 1.29 -16.32 -0.65
N ARG A 278 -0.02 -16.51 -0.43
CA ARG A 278 -0.96 -16.96 -1.47
C ARG A 278 -0.98 -16.02 -2.67
N GLN A 279 -1.06 -14.71 -2.45
CA GLN A 279 -1.07 -13.73 -3.53
C GLN A 279 0.24 -13.74 -4.34
N LEU A 280 1.37 -13.98 -3.68
CA LEU A 280 2.68 -14.17 -4.30
C LEU A 280 2.85 -15.56 -4.95
N LYS A 281 1.86 -16.46 -4.81
CA LYS A 281 1.90 -17.88 -5.23
C LYS A 281 3.04 -18.67 -4.58
N LEU A 282 3.28 -18.41 -3.32
CA LEU A 282 4.27 -19.08 -2.47
C LEU A 282 3.58 -19.98 -1.44
N PRO A 283 4.28 -21.00 -0.90
CA PRO A 283 3.73 -21.85 0.16
C PRO A 283 3.36 -21.04 1.41
N GLU A 284 2.21 -21.35 1.99
CA GLU A 284 1.76 -20.83 3.29
C GLU A 284 2.60 -21.40 4.44
N VAL A 285 2.63 -20.69 5.57
CA VAL A 285 3.47 -21.02 6.73
C VAL A 285 2.65 -21.28 8.00
N TYR A 286 1.60 -20.50 8.26
CA TYR A 286 0.97 -20.44 9.60
C TYR A 286 -0.34 -21.22 9.71
N GLY A 287 -1.05 -21.44 8.60
CA GLY A 287 -2.31 -22.19 8.56
C GLY A 287 -3.47 -21.49 9.26
N VAL A 288 -3.43 -20.17 9.44
CA VAL A 288 -4.52 -19.41 10.06
C VAL A 288 -5.58 -19.13 8.99
N THR A 289 -6.73 -19.80 9.08
CA THR A 289 -7.77 -19.76 8.05
C THR A 289 -8.88 -18.73 8.30
N GLU A 290 -9.05 -18.29 9.55
CA GLU A 290 -10.10 -17.34 9.94
C GLU A 290 -9.48 -16.02 10.38
N ASN A 291 -10.10 -14.90 9.97
CA ASN A 291 -9.68 -13.56 10.40
C ASN A 291 -10.05 -13.36 11.89
N PRO A 292 -9.06 -13.19 12.80
CA PRO A 292 -9.33 -13.02 14.23
C PRO A 292 -9.93 -11.63 14.55
N LEU A 293 -9.92 -10.69 13.61
CA LEU A 293 -10.45 -9.33 13.75
C LEU A 293 -11.58 -9.06 12.74
N PRO A 294 -12.73 -9.76 12.82
CA PRO A 294 -13.82 -9.60 11.84
C PRO A 294 -14.42 -8.18 11.82
N TRP A 295 -14.30 -7.46 12.94
CA TRP A 295 -14.72 -6.06 13.05
C TRP A 295 -13.87 -5.12 12.19
N LEU A 296 -12.60 -5.45 11.94
CA LEU A 296 -11.70 -4.60 11.16
C LEU A 296 -12.16 -4.53 9.70
N GLN A 297 -12.53 -5.68 9.14
CA GLN A 297 -13.13 -5.76 7.81
C GLN A 297 -14.41 -4.92 7.73
N SER A 298 -15.29 -5.04 8.74
CA SER A 298 -16.56 -4.30 8.77
C SER A 298 -16.35 -2.79 8.85
N LEU A 299 -15.33 -2.36 9.59
CA LEU A 299 -14.98 -0.96 9.80
C LEU A 299 -14.38 -0.34 8.54
N LEU A 300 -13.46 -1.05 7.88
CA LEU A 300 -12.82 -0.58 6.65
C LEU A 300 -13.78 -0.60 5.45
N SER A 301 -14.61 -1.64 5.32
CA SER A 301 -15.63 -1.73 4.25
C SER A 301 -16.81 -0.77 4.44
N GLY A 302 -17.01 -0.25 5.65
CA GLY A 302 -18.11 0.68 5.98
C GLY A 302 -17.80 2.14 5.69
N VAL A 303 -16.51 2.51 5.55
CA VAL A 303 -16.08 3.89 5.28
C VAL A 303 -16.09 4.18 3.78
N GLU A 304 -15.78 3.20 2.93
CA GLU A 304 -15.92 3.29 1.47
C GLU A 304 -16.32 1.89 0.97
N HIS A 305 -17.40 1.75 0.20
CA HIS A 305 -17.94 0.45 -0.25
C HIS A 305 -16.98 -0.28 -1.22
N ALA A 306 -15.88 -0.81 -0.69
CA ALA A 306 -14.94 -1.70 -1.35
C ALA A 306 -14.74 -2.93 -0.45
N ASN A 307 -15.02 -4.10 -1.01
CA ASN A 307 -14.72 -5.37 -0.35
C ASN A 307 -13.19 -5.55 -0.30
N PHE A 308 -12.59 -5.14 0.82
CA PHE A 308 -11.15 -5.16 1.12
C PHE A 308 -10.41 -6.46 0.77
N PHE A 309 -11.10 -7.61 0.84
CA PHE A 309 -10.49 -8.94 0.65
C PHE A 309 -10.77 -9.56 -0.74
N GLU A 310 -11.71 -9.03 -1.54
CA GLU A 310 -12.14 -9.69 -2.80
C GLU A 310 -12.55 -8.74 -3.96
N ALA A 311 -12.67 -7.42 -3.76
CA ALA A 311 -13.19 -6.54 -4.82
C ALA A 311 -12.29 -5.34 -5.13
N ARG A 312 -12.22 -5.06 -6.43
CA ARG A 312 -11.63 -3.87 -7.06
C ARG A 312 -12.12 -2.60 -6.36
N ALA A 313 -11.21 -1.65 -6.16
CA ALA A 313 -11.53 -0.30 -5.70
C ALA A 313 -12.66 0.31 -6.55
N THR A 314 -13.86 0.40 -5.98
CA THR A 314 -14.95 1.19 -6.53
C THR A 314 -15.24 2.37 -5.61
N GLU A 315 -14.73 3.52 -6.09
CA GLU A 315 -15.25 4.88 -6.00
C GLU A 315 -15.29 5.63 -4.66
N TYR A 316 -14.53 6.73 -4.65
CA TYR A 316 -15.12 8.08 -4.61
C TYR A 316 -14.58 8.86 -5.83
N SER A 317 -15.29 8.85 -6.96
CA SER A 317 -14.94 9.79 -8.03
C SER A 317 -15.43 11.16 -7.61
N LYS A 318 -14.53 12.12 -7.33
CA LYS A 318 -14.87 13.56 -7.46
C LYS A 318 -15.66 13.69 -8.76
N ALA A 319 -16.84 14.29 -8.72
CA ALA A 319 -17.80 14.33 -9.83
C ALA A 319 -17.13 14.80 -11.13
N ALA A 320 -16.55 13.84 -11.85
CA ALA A 320 -15.81 14.05 -13.07
C ALA A 320 -16.82 13.85 -14.17
N THR A 321 -16.92 14.84 -15.05
CA THR A 321 -17.68 14.74 -16.30
C THR A 321 -17.30 13.45 -17.01
N GLN A 322 -18.26 12.53 -17.12
CA GLN A 322 -18.06 11.27 -17.83
C GLN A 322 -17.92 11.57 -19.33
N GLY A 323 -16.82 11.12 -19.92
CA GLY A 323 -16.57 11.18 -21.36
C GLY A 323 -15.61 10.07 -21.76
N SER A 324 -15.93 9.35 -22.84
CA SER A 324 -15.02 8.35 -23.42
C SER A 324 -14.26 8.96 -24.59
N TRP A 325 -12.96 8.70 -24.67
CA TRP A 325 -12.18 9.09 -25.86
C TRP A 325 -12.48 8.17 -27.04
N HIS A 326 -12.67 6.87 -26.78
CA HIS A 326 -12.82 5.82 -27.79
C HIS A 326 -14.16 5.08 -27.68
N GLY A 327 -14.58 4.40 -28.76
CA GLY A 327 -15.86 3.72 -28.85
C GLY A 327 -16.92 4.57 -29.55
N ALA A 328 -18.07 3.97 -29.88
CA ALA A 328 -19.10 4.58 -30.74
C ALA A 328 -19.62 5.94 -30.23
N ASP A 329 -19.60 6.14 -28.91
CA ASP A 329 -19.99 7.39 -28.24
C ASP A 329 -18.78 8.23 -27.80
N GLY A 330 -17.60 7.93 -28.36
CA GLY A 330 -16.33 8.54 -28.01
C GLY A 330 -16.06 9.83 -28.79
N VAL A 331 -15.22 10.68 -28.20
CA VAL A 331 -14.80 11.97 -28.79
C VAL A 331 -14.14 11.76 -30.17
N TRP A 332 -13.36 10.70 -30.37
CA TRP A 332 -12.66 10.44 -31.64
C TRP A 332 -13.61 9.99 -32.77
N ASP A 333 -14.60 9.15 -32.50
CA ASP A 333 -15.59 8.75 -33.51
C ASP A 333 -16.47 9.97 -33.89
N SER A 334 -16.77 10.83 -32.92
CA SER A 334 -17.46 12.10 -33.14
C SER A 334 -16.63 13.08 -33.97
N PHE A 335 -15.33 13.14 -33.71
CA PHE A 335 -14.36 13.93 -34.48
C PHE A 335 -14.23 13.41 -35.92
N ASP A 336 -14.08 12.10 -36.11
CA ASP A 336 -13.99 11.48 -37.44
C ASP A 336 -15.27 11.71 -38.25
N ALA A 337 -16.44 11.62 -37.61
CA ALA A 337 -17.71 11.98 -38.23
C ALA A 337 -17.80 13.47 -38.58
N MET A 338 -17.26 14.35 -37.75
CA MET A 338 -17.17 15.79 -38.02
C MET A 338 -16.24 16.10 -39.19
N MET A 339 -15.06 15.47 -39.24
CA MET A 339 -14.09 15.65 -40.33
C MET A 339 -14.64 15.16 -41.66
N LYS A 340 -15.29 13.98 -41.68
CA LYS A 340 -15.99 13.48 -42.88
C LYS A 340 -17.08 14.44 -43.36
N ARG A 341 -17.88 15.00 -42.45
CA ARG A 341 -18.92 15.99 -42.80
C ARG A 341 -18.33 17.26 -43.44
N ARG A 342 -17.15 17.68 -42.99
CA ARG A 342 -16.46 18.86 -43.53
C ARG A 342 -15.90 18.59 -44.94
N GLU A 343 -15.31 17.42 -45.16
CA GLU A 343 -14.84 16.99 -46.49
C GLU A 343 -16.00 16.92 -47.52
N THR A 344 -17.18 16.47 -47.09
CA THR A 344 -18.38 16.42 -47.97
C THR A 344 -19.05 17.78 -48.19
N ALA A 345 -18.70 18.82 -47.43
CA ALA A 345 -19.27 20.16 -47.57
C ALA A 345 -18.38 21.10 -48.40
N GLU A 346 -17.10 20.73 -48.60
CA GLU A 346 -16.11 21.48 -49.38
C GLU A 346 -15.94 20.94 -50.83
N GLY A 347 -16.67 19.88 -51.21
CA GLY A 347 -16.74 19.34 -52.58
C GLY A 347 -18.15 19.37 -53.13
#